data_AF-A0A2V7JJA7-F1
#
_entry.id   AF-A0A2V7JJA7-F1
#
_cell.length_a   1.000
_cell.length_b   1.000
_cell.length_c   1.000
_cell.angle_alpha   90.00
_cell.angle_beta   90.00
_cell.angle_gamma   90.00
#
_symmetry.space_group_name_H-M   'P 1'
#
loop_
_entity.id
_entity.type
_entity.pdbx_description
1 polymer ?
#
loop_
_entity_poly.entity_id
_entity_poly.type
_entity_poly.pdbx_seq_one_letter_code
_entity_poly.pdbx_strand_id
1 'polypeptide(L)'
;MSHSVNMAVERLIATGLPVSVSVMFPTPWYQESVEILKKHPEVAVGVHLTLNSEWKNYRWGPVAGKGTVPTLVDADGYFFPTSRALEQNHPDLKQVDTELRAQIERAIHSGLKIDYVDYHMGTVFRNPQFLAI
;
A
#
# COMPACT_ATOMS: atom_id res chain seq x y z
N MET A 1 -7.38 0.87 -3.01
CA MET A 1 -6.95 1.66 -4.20
C MET A 1 -7.97 2.72 -4.56
N SER A 2 -9.19 2.37 -4.98
CA SER A 2 -10.27 3.30 -5.36
C SER A 2 -11.62 2.83 -4.83
N HIS A 3 -12.61 3.72 -4.80
CA HIS A 3 -13.99 3.39 -4.45
C HIS A 3 -14.55 2.20 -5.25
N SER A 4 -14.36 2.20 -6.57
CA SER A 4 -14.87 1.12 -7.43
C SER A 4 -14.31 -0.26 -7.06
N VAL A 5 -13.03 -0.34 -6.68
CA VAL A 5 -12.41 -1.59 -6.23
C VAL A 5 -12.94 -1.98 -4.85
N ASN A 6 -13.12 -1.03 -3.94
CA ASN A 6 -13.69 -1.30 -2.62
C ASN A 6 -15.11 -1.87 -2.72
N MET A 7 -15.96 -1.29 -3.57
CA MET A 7 -17.32 -1.81 -3.80
C MET A 7 -17.31 -3.19 -4.45
N ALA A 8 -16.32 -3.49 -5.31
CA ALA A 8 -16.17 -4.83 -5.88
C ALA A 8 -15.76 -5.85 -4.81
N VAL A 9 -14.88 -5.46 -3.88
CA VAL A 9 -14.50 -6.29 -2.73
C VAL A 9 -15.71 -6.55 -1.83
N GLU A 10 -16.51 -5.53 -1.47
CA GLU A 10 -17.70 -5.71 -0.65
C GLU A 10 -18.71 -6.67 -1.30
N ARG A 11 -18.93 -6.53 -2.62
CA ARG A 11 -19.78 -7.45 -3.38
C ARG A 11 -19.23 -8.87 -3.40
N LEU A 12 -17.91 -9.03 -3.51
CA LEU A 12 -17.26 -10.33 -3.51
C LEU A 12 -17.40 -11.02 -2.15
N ILE A 13 -17.21 -10.28 -1.05
CA ILE A 13 -17.43 -10.79 0.31
C ILE A 13 -18.88 -11.25 0.48
N ALA A 14 -19.86 -10.48 -0.01
CA ALA A 14 -21.27 -10.83 0.05
C ALA A 14 -21.65 -12.13 -0.68
N THR A 15 -20.79 -12.67 -1.56
CA THR A 15 -21.03 -13.98 -2.20
C THR A 15 -20.85 -15.16 -1.25
N GLY A 16 -20.19 -14.96 -0.10
CA GLY A 16 -19.83 -16.03 0.84
C GLY A 16 -18.66 -16.90 0.39
N LEU A 17 -18.02 -16.59 -0.74
CA LEU A 17 -16.79 -17.26 -1.16
C LEU A 17 -15.63 -16.89 -0.22
N PRO A 18 -14.76 -17.84 0.17
CA PRO A 18 -13.56 -17.53 0.93
C PRO A 18 -12.65 -16.59 0.14
N VAL A 19 -12.32 -15.45 0.74
CA VAL A 19 -11.43 -14.44 0.15
C VAL A 19 -10.49 -13.85 1.21
N SER A 20 -9.34 -13.40 0.74
CA SER A 20 -8.40 -12.57 1.51
C SER A 20 -8.21 -11.25 0.79
N VAL A 21 -8.09 -10.16 1.53
CA VAL A 21 -8.04 -8.81 0.96
C VAL A 21 -6.86 -8.05 1.56
N SER A 22 -5.96 -7.55 0.71
CA SER A 22 -4.90 -6.65 1.14
C SER A 22 -5.21 -5.20 0.79
N VAL A 23 -4.84 -4.28 1.68
CA VAL A 23 -5.17 -2.85 1.57
C VAL A 23 -3.92 -2.02 1.31
N MET A 24 -3.97 -1.17 0.28
CA MET A 24 -2.95 -0.16 0.00
C MET A 24 -3.19 1.09 0.85
N PHE A 25 -2.57 1.16 2.01
CA PHE A 25 -2.68 2.26 2.97
C PHE A 25 -2.17 3.65 2.51
N PRO A 26 -1.34 3.77 1.44
CA PRO A 26 -1.08 5.07 0.82
C PRO A 26 -2.24 5.62 -0.03
N THR A 27 -3.19 4.78 -0.47
CA THR A 27 -4.17 5.17 -1.50
C THR A 27 -5.36 5.95 -0.93
N PRO A 28 -5.96 6.91 -1.68
CA PRO A 28 -6.98 7.83 -1.15
C PRO A 28 -8.23 7.20 -0.53
N TRP A 29 -8.59 5.97 -0.93
CA TRP A 29 -9.81 5.28 -0.48
C TRP A 29 -9.55 4.18 0.55
N TYR A 30 -8.38 4.15 1.21
CA TYR A 30 -8.07 3.10 2.17
C TYR A 30 -9.02 3.12 3.38
N GLN A 31 -9.48 4.30 3.84
CA GLN A 31 -10.39 4.40 4.99
C GLN A 31 -11.75 3.73 4.69
N GLU A 32 -12.26 3.85 3.46
CA GLU A 32 -13.47 3.13 3.07
C GLU A 32 -13.25 1.62 3.07
N SER A 33 -12.10 1.14 2.58
CA SER A 33 -11.73 -0.27 2.68
C SER A 33 -11.71 -0.74 4.14
N VAL A 34 -11.17 0.07 5.06
CA VAL A 34 -11.14 -0.21 6.50
C VAL A 34 -12.56 -0.36 7.06
N GLU A 35 -13.46 0.58 6.77
CA GLU A 35 -14.83 0.55 7.28
C GLU A 35 -15.66 -0.60 6.72
N ILE A 36 -15.40 -1.02 5.48
CA ILE A 36 -15.97 -2.25 4.90
C ILE A 36 -15.43 -3.46 5.67
N LEU A 37 -14.12 -3.61 5.76
CA LEU A 37 -13.49 -4.81 6.33
C LEU A 37 -13.77 -4.99 7.83
N LYS A 38 -13.97 -3.91 8.59
CA LYS A 38 -14.41 -3.99 10.00
C LYS A 38 -15.78 -4.68 10.18
N LYS A 39 -16.64 -4.65 9.17
CA LYS A 39 -17.95 -5.34 9.19
C LYS A 39 -17.82 -6.83 8.86
N HIS A 40 -16.63 -7.27 8.42
CA HIS A 40 -16.35 -8.61 7.90
C HIS A 40 -15.15 -9.25 8.60
N PRO A 41 -15.24 -9.52 9.92
CA PRO A 41 -14.13 -10.08 10.70
C PRO A 41 -13.69 -11.48 10.26
N GLU A 42 -14.49 -12.17 9.43
CA GLU A 42 -14.17 -13.44 8.80
C GLU A 42 -13.14 -13.34 7.67
N VAL A 43 -12.95 -12.15 7.08
CA VAL A 43 -12.02 -11.93 5.97
C VAL A 43 -10.61 -11.78 6.54
N ALA A 44 -9.66 -12.55 6.00
CA ALA A 44 -8.26 -12.34 6.30
C ALA A 44 -7.77 -11.04 5.63
N VAL A 45 -7.21 -10.12 6.42
CA VAL A 45 -6.82 -8.79 5.94
C VAL A 45 -5.30 -8.62 5.92
N GLY A 46 -4.77 -8.16 4.79
CA GLY A 46 -3.35 -7.90 4.62
C GLY A 46 -3.00 -6.43 4.43
N VAL A 47 -1.72 -6.10 4.62
CA VAL A 47 -1.13 -4.83 4.19
C VAL A 47 -0.50 -5.01 2.82
N HIS A 48 -1.00 -4.29 1.81
CA HIS A 48 -0.42 -4.27 0.46
C HIS A 48 0.67 -3.21 0.39
N LEU A 49 1.90 -3.59 0.77
CA LEU A 49 3.05 -2.69 0.82
C LEU A 49 3.33 -2.10 -0.56
N THR A 50 3.38 -0.77 -0.62
CA THR A 50 3.32 -0.02 -1.88
C THR A 50 4.45 1.00 -1.96
N LEU A 51 5.26 0.94 -3.02
CA LEU A 51 6.38 1.87 -3.26
C LEU A 51 6.35 2.52 -4.67
N ASN A 52 5.27 2.31 -5.41
CA ASN A 52 5.06 2.92 -6.73
C ASN A 52 3.62 3.45 -6.84
N SER A 53 3.39 4.34 -7.80
CA SER A 53 2.06 4.86 -8.15
C SER A 53 1.91 4.91 -9.67
N GLU A 54 1.34 3.87 -10.26
CA GLU A 54 1.43 3.55 -11.69
C GLU A 54 0.51 4.36 -12.60
N TRP A 55 -0.59 4.91 -12.05
CA TRP A 55 -1.59 5.60 -12.86
C TRP A 55 -1.18 7.02 -13.22
N LYS A 56 -1.60 7.53 -14.38
CA LYS A 56 -1.25 8.88 -14.84
C LYS A 56 -1.90 9.99 -14.03
N ASN A 57 -3.21 9.89 -13.80
CA ASN A 57 -4.03 10.97 -13.20
C ASN A 57 -4.61 10.60 -11.83
N TYR A 58 -4.22 9.44 -11.29
CA TYR A 58 -4.72 8.94 -10.01
C TYR A 58 -3.52 8.46 -9.18
N ARG A 59 -2.85 9.42 -8.56
CA ARG A 59 -1.54 9.23 -7.93
C ARG A 59 -1.67 9.20 -6.40
N TRP A 60 -0.71 8.55 -5.75
CA TRP A 60 -0.57 8.56 -4.29
C TRP A 60 0.90 8.72 -3.90
N GLY A 61 1.11 9.25 -2.71
CA GLY A 61 2.43 9.49 -2.13
C GLY A 61 2.64 8.69 -0.83
N PRO A 62 3.80 8.86 -0.20
CA PRO A 62 4.20 8.11 0.98
C PRO A 62 3.35 8.42 2.21
N VAL A 63 3.13 7.40 3.03
CA VAL A 63 2.49 7.49 4.35
C VAL A 63 3.34 8.28 5.33
N ALA A 64 4.67 8.11 5.29
CA ALA A 64 5.64 8.84 6.12
C ALA A 64 5.74 10.33 5.76
N GLY A 65 5.13 10.75 4.64
CA GLY A 65 5.18 12.11 4.12
C GLY A 65 6.41 12.38 3.25
N LYS A 66 6.22 13.15 2.18
CA LYS A 66 7.26 13.40 1.16
C LYS A 66 8.53 14.09 1.68
N GLY A 67 8.43 14.85 2.77
CA GLY A 67 9.59 15.48 3.41
C GLY A 67 10.46 14.49 4.20
N THR A 68 9.86 13.40 4.69
CA THR A 68 10.54 12.34 5.46
C THR A 68 11.25 11.35 4.54
N VAL A 69 10.65 11.06 3.40
CA VAL A 69 11.16 10.06 2.43
C VAL A 69 11.34 10.67 1.01
N PRO A 70 12.11 11.77 0.87
CA PRO A 70 12.21 12.51 -0.38
C PRO A 70 12.77 11.71 -1.56
N THR A 71 13.54 10.64 -1.31
CA THR A 71 14.10 9.79 -2.38
C THR A 71 13.10 8.80 -2.97
N LEU A 72 11.91 8.67 -2.35
CA LEU A 72 10.86 7.75 -2.81
C LEU A 72 9.83 8.43 -3.72
N VAL A 73 9.92 9.75 -3.89
CA VAL A 73 8.91 10.54 -4.59
C VAL A 73 9.45 11.31 -5.79
N ASP A 74 8.57 11.56 -6.75
CA ASP A 74 8.80 12.48 -7.86
C ASP A 74 8.68 13.95 -7.44
N ALA A 75 8.86 14.86 -8.40
CA ALA A 75 8.81 16.31 -8.18
C ALA A 75 7.46 16.81 -7.63
N ASP A 76 6.37 16.09 -7.88
CA ASP A 76 5.03 16.43 -7.40
C ASP A 76 4.75 15.85 -6.01
N GLY A 77 5.62 14.94 -5.52
CA GLY A 77 5.54 14.30 -4.22
C GLY A 77 4.78 12.98 -4.23
N TYR A 78 4.56 12.38 -5.40
CA TYR A 78 3.98 11.05 -5.54
C TYR A 78 5.06 9.98 -5.64
N PHE A 79 4.74 8.73 -5.32
CA PHE A 79 5.66 7.64 -5.64
C PHE A 79 5.93 7.56 -7.15
N PHE A 80 7.12 7.09 -7.52
CA PHE A 80 7.47 6.87 -8.92
C PHE A 80 6.49 5.92 -9.64
N PRO A 81 6.28 6.07 -10.96
CA PRO A 81 5.30 5.28 -11.71
C PRO A 81 5.62 3.79 -11.82
N THR A 82 6.90 3.41 -11.70
CA THR A 82 7.33 2.02 -11.82
C THR A 82 8.46 1.74 -10.84
N SER A 83 8.63 0.47 -10.47
CA SER A 83 9.76 0.00 -9.66
C SER A 83 11.10 0.39 -10.29
N ARG A 84 11.21 0.29 -11.62
CA ARG A 84 12.41 0.69 -12.36
C ARG A 84 12.73 2.18 -12.22
N ALA A 85 11.71 3.04 -12.29
CA ALA A 85 11.90 4.48 -12.12
C ALA A 85 12.35 4.81 -10.68
N LEU A 86 11.77 4.13 -9.68
CA LEU A 86 12.23 4.23 -8.30
C LEU A 86 13.69 3.79 -8.17
N GLU A 87 14.07 2.62 -8.69
CA GLU A 87 15.45 2.11 -8.65
C GLU A 87 16.46 3.06 -9.33
N GLN A 88 16.09 3.62 -10.48
CA GLN A 88 16.90 4.62 -11.21
C GLN A 88 17.08 5.92 -10.41
N ASN A 89 16.19 6.21 -9.46
CA ASN A 89 16.33 7.33 -8.54
C ASN A 89 17.25 7.03 -7.34
N HIS A 90 17.83 5.82 -7.25
CA HIS A 90 18.73 5.40 -6.18
C HIS A 90 18.16 5.68 -4.77
N PRO A 91 17.03 5.03 -4.41
CA PRO A 91 16.31 5.35 -3.20
C PRO A 91 17.14 4.99 -1.98
N ASP A 92 17.06 5.82 -0.94
CA ASP A 92 17.67 5.53 0.35
C ASP A 92 16.94 4.37 1.03
N LEU A 93 17.65 3.29 1.31
CA LEU A 93 17.11 2.09 1.96
C LEU A 93 16.48 2.39 3.32
N LYS A 94 17.00 3.37 4.07
CA LYS A 94 16.41 3.78 5.35
C LYS A 94 15.06 4.45 5.16
N GLN A 95 14.89 5.19 4.05
CA GLN A 95 13.62 5.81 3.71
C GLN A 95 12.61 4.76 3.25
N VAL A 96 13.06 3.71 2.54
CA VAL A 96 12.22 2.55 2.21
C VAL A 96 11.71 1.88 3.50
N ASP A 97 12.59 1.53 4.44
CA ASP A 97 12.19 0.96 5.75
C ASP A 97 11.20 1.87 6.49
N THR A 98 11.52 3.17 6.56
CA THR A 98 10.66 4.18 7.21
C THR A 98 9.25 4.19 6.60
N GLU A 99 9.13 4.18 5.27
CA GLU A 99 7.84 4.20 4.60
C GLU A 99 7.07 2.89 4.78
N LEU A 100 7.73 1.73 4.66
CA LEU A 100 7.07 0.43 4.84
C LEU A 100 6.56 0.25 6.27
N ARG A 101 7.34 0.66 7.28
CA ARG A 101 6.89 0.70 8.68
C ARG A 101 5.71 1.64 8.86
N ALA A 102 5.76 2.84 8.29
CA ALA A 102 4.67 3.80 8.40
C ALA A 102 3.36 3.26 7.78
N GLN A 103 3.44 2.50 6.69
CA GLN A 103 2.27 1.81 6.12
C GLN A 103 1.69 0.75 7.07
N ILE A 104 2.55 -0.09 7.68
CA ILE A 104 2.14 -1.12 8.64
C ILE A 104 1.55 -0.47 9.89
N GLU A 105 2.18 0.56 10.43
CA GLU A 105 1.69 1.30 11.60
C GLU A 105 0.34 1.94 11.31
N ARG A 106 0.15 2.55 10.14
CA ARG A 106 -1.15 3.08 9.72
C ARG A 106 -2.20 1.97 9.65
N ALA A 107 -1.82 0.77 9.20
CA ALA A 107 -2.72 -0.37 9.16
C ALA A 107 -3.14 -0.84 10.56
N ILE A 108 -2.19 -0.96 11.49
CA ILE A 108 -2.46 -1.35 12.88
C ILE A 108 -3.36 -0.30 13.56
N HIS A 109 -3.06 0.99 13.38
CA HIS A 109 -3.87 2.08 13.96
C HIS A 109 -5.27 2.21 13.35
N SER A 110 -5.56 1.57 12.21
CA SER A 110 -6.89 1.57 11.61
C SER A 110 -7.93 0.77 12.43
N GLY A 111 -7.46 -0.11 13.32
CA GLY A 111 -8.28 -1.02 14.12
C GLY A 111 -8.64 -2.33 13.41
N LEU A 112 -8.08 -2.59 12.23
CA LEU A 112 -8.18 -3.89 11.57
C LEU A 112 -7.29 -4.93 12.24
N LYS A 113 -7.75 -6.18 12.29
CA LYS A 113 -6.87 -7.33 12.56
C LYS A 113 -6.07 -7.61 11.29
N ILE A 114 -4.76 -7.38 11.32
CA ILE A 114 -3.87 -7.63 10.19
C ILE A 114 -3.32 -9.06 10.30
N ASP A 115 -3.53 -9.87 9.26
CA ASP A 115 -3.15 -11.28 9.20
C ASP A 115 -1.89 -11.54 8.36
N TYR A 116 -1.63 -10.71 7.34
CA TYR A 116 -0.50 -10.92 6.42
C TYR A 116 0.00 -9.63 5.77
N VAL A 117 1.10 -9.75 5.03
CA VAL A 117 1.69 -8.69 4.23
C VAL A 117 1.95 -9.23 2.82
N ASP A 118 1.65 -8.44 1.82
CA ASP A 118 2.02 -8.67 0.42
C ASP A 118 2.47 -7.36 -0.24
N TYR A 119 2.77 -7.38 -1.54
CA TYR A 119 3.54 -6.32 -2.17
C TYR A 119 2.94 -5.88 -3.50
N HIS A 120 2.73 -4.58 -3.63
CA HIS A 120 2.25 -3.97 -4.85
C HIS A 120 3.29 -4.06 -5.98
N MET A 121 2.89 -4.68 -7.09
CA MET A 121 3.70 -4.91 -8.30
C MET A 121 5.06 -5.59 -8.04
N GLY A 122 5.25 -6.21 -6.88
CA GLY A 122 6.52 -6.80 -6.46
C GLY A 122 7.66 -5.78 -6.38
N THR A 123 7.39 -4.48 -6.24
CA THR A 123 8.42 -3.43 -6.22
C THR A 123 9.46 -3.67 -5.12
N VAL A 124 9.04 -4.21 -3.97
CA VAL A 124 9.94 -4.60 -2.87
C VAL A 124 10.86 -5.76 -3.27
N PHE A 125 10.43 -6.70 -4.13
CA PHE A 125 11.26 -7.84 -4.54
C PHE A 125 12.30 -7.53 -5.61
N ARG A 126 12.14 -6.42 -6.35
CA ARG A 126 12.99 -6.14 -7.51
C ARG A 126 14.40 -5.67 -7.15
N ASN A 127 14.58 -5.10 -5.97
CA ASN A 127 15.89 -4.81 -5.41
C ASN A 127 16.16 -5.76 -4.22
N PRO A 128 17.16 -6.64 -4.30
CA PRO A 128 17.52 -7.53 -3.19
C PRO A 128 17.79 -6.80 -1.87
N GLN A 129 18.20 -5.53 -1.92
CA GLN A 129 18.44 -4.71 -0.74
C GLN A 129 17.15 -4.34 0.00
N PHE A 130 16.01 -4.26 -0.71
CA PHE A 130 14.71 -4.02 -0.08
C PHE A 130 14.19 -5.27 0.64
N LEU A 131 14.65 -6.47 0.27
CA LEU A 131 14.23 -7.72 0.93
C LEU A 131 14.88 -7.95 2.29
N ALA A 132 15.96 -7.23 2.59
CA ALA A 132 16.62 -7.28 3.88
C ALA A 132 15.98 -6.34 4.91
N ILE A 133 14.94 -5.60 4.51
CA ILE A 133 14.17 -4.64 5.32
C ILE A 133 12.90 -5.34 5.81
#